data_AF-A0A6A7AJP7-F1
#
_entry.id   AF-A0A6A7AJP7-F1
#
_cell.length_a   1.000
_cell.length_b   1.000
_cell.length_c   1.000
_cell.angle_alpha   90.00
_cell.angle_beta   90.00
_cell.angle_gamma   90.00
#
_symmetry.space_group_name_H-M   'P 1'
#
loop_
_entity.id
_entity.type
_entity.pdbx_description
1 polymer ?
#
loop_
_entity_poly.entity_id
_entity_poly.type
_entity_poly.pdbx_seq_one_letter_code
_entity_poly.pdbx_strand_id
1 'polypeptide(L)'
;MAKYFIILSLLLAFCTATSHRLRRHAWHTLTPAQNSSYISAELCLMHTPSKLSLPGTTSRYEELQAVHQLEMMQWFGGDGRPQDGCITNGPFVNFTNHLGPAYAYTSHCVTRRFNETCSAQTAQVFVDECVAKGDWLGAWTCIEGKPHTGGHGGVGGLMLDAVVSPRDPLFYLHHTWLDKIWADWQVRDLPKRLSEMGGDNVQDEGNLPLPFPPRPDSIPKSTGADGDPGNVTTLEHVLNMYGNGPNRTIGEVMDIWDGVLRYEYVEPETGGY
;
A
#
# COMPACT_ATOMS: atom_id res chain seq x y z
N MET A 1 2.16 -2.40 13.25
CA MET A 1 1.00 -2.55 14.15
C MET A 1 1.38 -2.97 15.58
N ALA A 2 2.29 -3.94 15.80
CA ALA A 2 2.76 -4.35 17.14
C ALA A 2 3.34 -3.20 18.01
N LYS A 3 3.99 -2.20 17.40
CA LYS A 3 4.47 -1.01 18.11
C LYS A 3 3.35 -0.21 18.78
N TYR A 4 2.13 -0.18 18.23
CA TYR A 4 0.98 0.55 18.80
C TYR A 4 0.39 -0.16 20.01
N PHE A 5 0.32 -1.50 19.99
CA PHE A 5 -0.01 -2.29 21.19
C PHE A 5 1.00 -2.04 22.31
N ILE A 6 2.28 -1.91 21.97
CA ILE A 6 3.36 -1.65 22.91
C ILE A 6 3.30 -0.21 23.44
N ILE A 7 2.99 0.81 22.61
CA ILE A 7 2.87 2.21 23.03
C ILE A 7 1.68 2.42 23.97
N LEU A 8 0.50 1.87 23.66
CA LEU A 8 -0.66 1.91 24.57
C LEU A 8 -0.35 1.18 25.89
N SER A 9 0.40 0.07 25.83
CA SER A 9 0.86 -0.67 27.00
C SER A 9 1.93 0.08 27.82
N LEU A 10 2.79 0.88 27.17
CA LEU A 10 3.81 1.70 27.82
C LEU A 10 3.22 2.95 28.48
N LEU A 11 2.26 3.63 27.84
CA LEU A 11 1.57 4.78 28.42
C LEU A 11 0.79 4.42 29.68
N LEU A 12 0.21 3.22 29.75
CA LEU A 12 -0.44 2.67 30.95
C LEU A 12 0.56 2.26 32.06
N ALA A 13 1.85 2.08 31.75
CA ALA A 13 2.87 1.70 32.73
C ALA A 13 3.49 2.90 33.47
N PHE A 14 3.33 4.13 32.98
CA PHE A 14 3.95 5.33 33.56
C PHE A 14 3.21 5.92 34.78
N CYS A 15 2.07 5.35 35.20
CA CYS A 15 1.29 5.90 36.34
C CYS A 15 1.35 5.06 37.63
N THR A 16 2.10 3.97 37.70
CA THR A 16 2.23 3.18 38.95
C THR A 16 3.67 2.77 39.22
N ALA A 17 4.30 3.44 40.18
CA ALA A 17 5.52 2.97 40.83
C ALA A 17 5.20 1.77 41.74
N THR A 18 4.87 0.62 41.17
CA THR A 18 4.70 -0.63 41.93
C THR A 18 5.30 -1.81 41.19
N SER A 19 6.08 -2.63 41.89
CA SER A 19 6.79 -3.82 41.43
C SER A 19 5.88 -5.00 40.99
N HIS A 20 4.62 -4.76 40.65
CA HIS A 20 3.66 -5.81 40.30
C HIS A 20 3.48 -5.91 38.78
N ARG A 21 3.47 -7.15 38.28
CA ARG A 21 3.16 -7.47 36.88
C ARG A 21 1.70 -7.06 36.59
N LEU A 22 1.51 -6.12 35.67
CA LEU A 22 0.17 -5.74 35.21
C LEU A 22 -0.54 -6.95 34.59
N ARG A 23 -1.78 -7.22 35.02
CA ARG A 23 -2.63 -8.29 34.50
C ARG A 23 -3.82 -7.66 33.77
N ARG A 24 -4.09 -8.13 32.55
CA ARG A 24 -5.29 -7.77 31.79
C ARG A 24 -6.36 -8.82 32.03
N HIS A 25 -7.59 -8.36 32.24
CA HIS A 25 -8.75 -9.21 32.50
C HIS A 25 -9.82 -8.93 31.44
N ALA A 26 -10.55 -9.96 31.03
CA ALA A 26 -11.68 -9.76 30.12
C ALA A 26 -12.79 -8.97 30.83
N TRP A 27 -13.39 -7.99 30.15
CA TRP A 27 -14.35 -7.05 30.75
C TRP A 27 -15.49 -7.73 31.54
N HIS A 28 -16.06 -8.81 31.00
CA HIS A 28 -17.15 -9.55 31.63
C HIS A 28 -16.75 -10.30 32.92
N THR A 29 -15.45 -10.40 33.20
CA THR A 29 -14.91 -11.03 34.43
C THR A 29 -14.61 -10.03 35.54
N LEU A 30 -14.77 -8.73 35.27
CA LEU A 30 -14.50 -7.67 36.23
C LEU A 30 -15.67 -7.49 37.19
N THR A 31 -15.33 -7.16 38.44
CA THR A 31 -16.34 -6.77 39.43
C THR A 31 -16.94 -5.39 39.07
N PRO A 32 -18.16 -5.07 39.54
CA PRO A 32 -18.75 -3.75 39.33
C PRO A 32 -17.84 -2.59 39.75
N ALA A 33 -17.14 -2.73 40.87
CA ALA A 33 -16.20 -1.71 41.36
C ALA A 33 -15.01 -1.49 40.41
N GLN A 34 -14.48 -2.58 39.81
CA GLN A 34 -13.40 -2.48 38.82
C GLN A 34 -13.88 -1.85 37.52
N ASN A 35 -15.08 -2.20 37.07
CA ASN A 35 -15.71 -1.56 35.90
C ASN A 35 -15.91 -0.05 36.12
N SER A 36 -16.44 0.34 37.28
CA SER A 36 -16.59 1.76 37.63
C SER A 36 -15.24 2.47 37.70
N SER A 37 -14.21 1.85 38.28
CA SER A 37 -12.88 2.43 38.34
C SER A 37 -12.27 2.65 36.96
N TYR A 38 -12.48 1.74 36.00
CA TYR A 38 -12.03 1.90 34.62
C TYR A 38 -12.75 3.06 33.93
N ILE A 39 -14.09 3.11 34.04
CA ILE A 39 -14.90 4.19 33.45
C ILE A 39 -14.50 5.55 34.02
N SER A 40 -14.27 5.64 35.34
CA SER A 40 -13.80 6.87 35.97
C SER A 40 -12.41 7.31 35.47
N ALA A 41 -11.52 6.37 35.16
CA ALA A 41 -10.21 6.68 34.58
C ALA A 41 -10.33 7.23 33.15
N GLU A 42 -11.19 6.64 32.31
CA GLU A 42 -11.48 7.15 30.96
C GLU A 42 -12.09 8.55 31.00
N LEU A 43 -13.09 8.77 31.85
CA LEU A 43 -13.69 10.10 32.06
C LEU A 43 -12.67 11.13 32.56
N CYS A 44 -11.74 10.71 33.43
CA CYS A 44 -10.63 11.55 33.87
C CYS A 44 -9.76 12.01 32.69
N LEU A 45 -9.41 11.10 31.76
CA LEU A 45 -8.65 11.46 30.55
C LEU A 45 -9.43 12.42 29.64
N MET A 46 -10.75 12.25 29.52
CA MET A 46 -11.61 13.14 28.72
C MET A 46 -11.75 14.55 29.33
N HIS A 47 -11.62 14.70 30.65
CA HIS A 47 -11.70 15.99 31.34
C HIS A 47 -10.34 16.63 31.66
N THR A 48 -9.24 15.90 31.49
CA THR A 48 -7.90 16.42 31.72
C THR A 48 -7.44 17.23 30.51
N PRO A 49 -7.06 18.52 30.65
CA PRO A 49 -6.66 19.38 29.52
C PRO A 49 -5.48 18.83 28.73
N SER A 50 -5.44 19.08 27.41
CA SER A 50 -4.32 18.75 26.50
C SER A 50 -2.95 19.34 26.95
N LYS A 51 -1.81 18.70 26.59
CA LYS A 51 -0.42 18.96 27.08
C LYS A 51 0.47 19.37 25.92
N LEU A 52 0.38 18.59 24.86
CA LEU A 52 1.12 18.71 23.63
C LEU A 52 0.47 19.77 22.74
N SER A 53 -0.75 20.20 23.07
CA SER A 53 -1.48 21.27 22.38
C SER A 53 -1.64 20.96 20.89
N LEU A 54 -1.91 19.69 20.57
CA LEU A 54 -2.11 19.26 19.19
C LEU A 54 -3.38 19.94 18.61
N PRO A 55 -3.37 20.33 17.33
CA PRO A 55 -4.51 21.00 16.71
C PRO A 55 -5.82 20.22 16.90
N GLY A 56 -6.87 20.89 17.38
CA GLY A 56 -8.18 20.28 17.62
C GLY A 56 -8.33 19.48 18.91
N THR A 57 -7.29 19.40 19.75
CA THR A 57 -7.35 18.64 21.01
C THR A 57 -7.57 19.55 22.22
N THR A 58 -8.60 19.22 23.00
CA THR A 58 -8.92 19.91 24.26
C THR A 58 -8.62 19.05 25.48
N SER A 59 -8.55 17.72 25.31
CA SER A 59 -8.30 16.76 26.38
C SER A 59 -7.15 15.78 26.10
N ARG A 60 -6.64 15.11 27.14
CA ARG A 60 -5.68 14.00 27.03
C ARG A 60 -6.22 12.86 26.18
N TYR A 61 -7.51 12.58 26.27
CA TYR A 61 -8.17 11.53 25.50
C TYR A 61 -8.11 11.83 24.00
N GLU A 62 -8.43 13.07 23.60
CA GLU A 62 -8.32 13.54 22.22
C GLU A 62 -6.86 13.61 21.75
N GLU A 63 -5.91 13.95 22.63
CA GLU A 63 -4.48 13.91 22.28
C GLU A 63 -3.98 12.51 21.96
N LEU A 64 -4.43 11.47 22.67
CA LEU A 64 -4.05 10.09 22.34
C LEU A 64 -4.55 9.70 20.94
N GLN A 65 -5.74 10.16 20.57
CA GLN A 65 -6.30 9.97 19.23
C GLN A 65 -5.57 10.81 18.18
N ALA A 66 -5.22 12.06 18.50
CA ALA A 66 -4.46 12.92 17.60
C ALA A 66 -3.03 12.42 17.40
N VAL A 67 -2.38 11.87 18.43
CA VAL A 67 -1.08 11.19 18.28
C VAL A 67 -1.23 9.99 17.36
N HIS A 68 -2.29 9.20 17.49
CA HIS A 68 -2.58 8.10 16.55
C HIS A 68 -2.75 8.60 15.10
N GLN A 69 -3.45 9.73 14.91
CA GLN A 69 -3.60 10.39 13.61
C GLN A 69 -2.24 10.91 13.07
N LEU A 70 -1.41 11.50 13.92
CA LEU A 70 -0.11 12.06 13.57
C LEU A 70 0.92 10.97 13.27
N GLU A 71 0.91 9.85 13.99
CA GLU A 71 1.84 8.74 13.79
C GLU A 71 1.55 7.98 12.49
N MET A 72 0.29 7.91 12.04
CA MET A 72 -0.02 7.40 10.70
C MET A 72 0.57 8.27 9.59
N MET A 73 0.60 9.60 9.76
CA MET A 73 1.05 10.54 8.73
C MET A 73 2.58 10.74 8.68
N GLN A 74 3.33 10.19 9.63
CA GLN A 74 4.78 10.45 9.78
C GLN A 74 5.67 9.71 8.78
N TRP A 75 5.20 8.62 8.15
CA TRP A 75 6.09 7.76 7.35
C TRP A 75 6.13 8.16 5.88
N PHE A 76 4.96 8.29 5.25
CA PHE A 76 4.87 8.60 3.82
C PHE A 76 4.10 9.89 3.55
N GLY A 77 3.74 10.65 4.58
CA GLY A 77 2.79 11.76 4.50
C GLY A 77 1.33 11.26 4.48
N GLY A 78 0.40 12.16 4.75
CA GLY A 78 -1.04 11.89 4.72
C GLY A 78 -1.73 12.42 3.47
N ASP A 79 -2.99 12.82 3.61
CA ASP A 79 -3.81 13.34 2.50
C ASP A 79 -3.32 14.72 2.02
N GLY A 80 -3.71 15.05 0.79
CA GLY A 80 -3.40 16.30 0.13
C GLY A 80 -4.28 17.46 0.56
N ARG A 81 -3.73 18.68 0.55
CA ARG A 81 -4.52 19.88 0.82
C ARG A 81 -5.70 20.04 -0.15
N PRO A 82 -6.87 20.55 0.26
CA PRO A 82 -8.02 20.76 -0.62
C PRO A 82 -7.74 21.56 -1.89
N GLN A 83 -6.77 22.49 -1.88
CA GLN A 83 -6.57 23.42 -3.00
C GLN A 83 -5.78 22.79 -4.16
N ASP A 84 -4.72 22.05 -3.85
CA ASP A 84 -3.71 21.58 -4.82
C ASP A 84 -3.39 20.08 -4.70
N GLY A 85 -3.93 19.41 -3.67
CA GLY A 85 -3.66 18.01 -3.38
C GLY A 85 -2.27 17.76 -2.82
N CYS A 86 -1.42 18.76 -2.60
CA CYS A 86 -0.08 18.53 -2.06
C CYS A 86 -0.16 17.97 -0.64
N ILE A 87 0.61 16.92 -0.35
CA ILE A 87 0.77 16.42 1.02
C ILE A 87 1.33 17.53 1.93
N THR A 88 0.94 17.53 3.20
CA THR A 88 1.32 18.58 4.17
C THR A 88 2.27 18.13 5.26
N ASN A 89 2.65 16.85 5.28
CA ASN A 89 3.44 16.25 6.34
C ASN A 89 4.20 15.01 5.85
N GLY A 90 4.98 14.41 6.75
CA GLY A 90 5.86 13.30 6.43
C GLY A 90 7.16 13.72 5.73
N PRO A 91 8.09 12.77 5.52
CA PRO A 91 9.42 13.06 5.00
C PRO A 91 9.42 13.54 3.54
N PHE A 92 8.32 13.34 2.81
CA PHE A 92 8.20 13.71 1.39
C PHE A 92 7.51 15.05 1.15
N VAL A 93 7.15 15.80 2.20
CA VAL A 93 6.41 17.09 2.06
C VAL A 93 7.15 18.12 1.20
N ASN A 94 8.48 18.11 1.25
CA ASN A 94 9.34 19.00 0.46
C ASN A 94 9.95 18.31 -0.77
N PHE A 95 9.53 17.08 -1.08
CA PHE A 95 9.97 16.39 -2.28
C PHE A 95 9.34 17.05 -3.51
N THR A 96 10.19 17.36 -4.50
CA THR A 96 9.75 17.97 -5.76
C THR A 96 9.88 16.95 -6.87
N ASN A 97 8.76 16.62 -7.49
CA ASN A 97 8.69 15.85 -8.72
C ASN A 97 8.88 16.78 -9.92
N HIS A 98 9.49 16.27 -10.98
CA HIS A 98 9.79 17.03 -12.21
C HIS A 98 9.13 16.45 -13.46
N LEU A 99 8.41 15.33 -13.31
CA LEU A 99 7.67 14.66 -14.38
C LEU A 99 6.21 14.55 -13.96
N GLY A 100 5.32 14.75 -14.92
CA GLY A 100 3.89 14.80 -14.72
C GLY A 100 3.32 16.21 -14.89
N PRO A 101 1.98 16.32 -14.97
CA PRO A 101 1.04 15.21 -15.13
C PRO A 101 1.22 14.51 -16.49
N ALA A 102 0.94 13.21 -16.52
CA ALA A 102 1.15 12.33 -17.65
C ALA A 102 2.57 12.46 -18.24
N TYR A 103 2.69 12.92 -19.47
CA TYR A 103 3.95 13.05 -20.21
C TYR A 103 4.62 14.41 -20.09
N ALA A 104 4.09 15.32 -19.25
CA ALA A 104 4.63 16.67 -19.10
C ALA A 104 5.90 16.69 -18.22
N TYR A 105 6.72 17.72 -18.41
CA TYR A 105 7.92 17.99 -17.60
C TYR A 105 7.65 19.23 -16.74
N THR A 106 7.01 19.05 -15.59
CA THR A 106 6.68 20.14 -14.68
C THR A 106 7.15 19.86 -13.26
N SER A 107 7.51 20.91 -12.54
CA SER A 107 7.91 20.81 -11.12
C SER A 107 6.69 20.94 -10.21
N HIS A 108 6.44 19.93 -9.38
CA HIS A 108 5.31 19.92 -8.44
C HIS A 108 5.59 19.08 -7.19
N CYS A 109 4.76 19.24 -6.18
CA CYS A 109 4.80 18.44 -4.95
C CYS A 109 4.29 16.99 -5.20
N VAL A 110 4.40 16.13 -4.19
CA VAL A 110 3.62 14.88 -4.14
C VAL A 110 2.16 15.21 -3.86
N THR A 111 1.24 14.82 -4.75
CA THR A 111 -0.19 15.07 -4.59
C THR A 111 -0.96 13.80 -4.24
N ARG A 112 -1.97 13.92 -3.36
CA ARG A 112 -2.87 12.84 -2.92
C ARG A 112 -4.30 13.33 -2.72
N ARG A 113 -5.24 12.39 -2.83
CA ARG A 113 -6.68 12.57 -2.61
C ARG A 113 -7.26 11.25 -2.14
N PHE A 114 -7.23 11.02 -0.83
CA PHE A 114 -7.69 9.75 -0.28
C PHE A 114 -9.16 9.48 -0.60
N ASN A 115 -9.44 8.23 -1.00
CA ASN A 115 -10.76 7.77 -1.41
C ASN A 115 -11.05 6.38 -0.85
N GLU A 116 -11.75 6.35 0.27
CA GLU A 116 -12.11 5.11 0.95
C GLU A 116 -12.97 4.16 0.11
N THR A 117 -13.74 4.68 -0.85
CA THR A 117 -14.54 3.83 -1.74
C THR A 117 -13.65 3.02 -2.67
N CYS A 118 -12.56 3.63 -3.17
CA CYS A 118 -11.55 2.91 -3.94
C CYS A 118 -10.72 1.98 -3.04
N SER A 119 -10.30 2.45 -1.86
CA SER A 119 -9.54 1.64 -0.90
C SER A 119 -10.28 0.35 -0.51
N ALA A 120 -11.61 0.37 -0.42
CA ALA A 120 -12.43 -0.81 -0.13
C ALA A 120 -12.24 -1.96 -1.13
N GLN A 121 -11.80 -1.69 -2.36
CA GLN A 121 -11.51 -2.71 -3.39
C GLN A 121 -10.23 -3.51 -3.09
N THR A 122 -9.42 -3.08 -2.12
CA THR A 122 -8.22 -3.79 -1.64
C THR A 122 -8.50 -4.77 -0.48
N ALA A 123 -9.76 -4.90 -0.07
CA ALA A 123 -10.16 -5.80 1.01
C ALA A 123 -9.79 -7.26 0.74
N GLN A 124 -9.50 -8.02 1.81
CA GLN A 124 -9.07 -9.41 1.73
C GLN A 124 -9.99 -10.30 0.90
N VAL A 125 -11.31 -10.07 0.93
CA VAL A 125 -12.29 -10.81 0.12
C VAL A 125 -12.00 -10.74 -1.39
N PHE A 126 -11.51 -9.59 -1.88
CA PHE A 126 -11.16 -9.44 -3.29
C PHE A 126 -9.79 -10.03 -3.61
N VAL A 127 -8.85 -9.96 -2.66
CA VAL A 127 -7.57 -10.67 -2.77
C VAL A 127 -7.82 -12.17 -2.89
N ASP A 128 -8.59 -12.74 -1.96
CA ASP A 128 -8.92 -14.16 -1.94
C ASP A 128 -9.63 -14.61 -3.23
N GLU A 129 -10.53 -13.77 -3.76
CA GLU A 129 -11.20 -13.99 -5.05
C GLU A 129 -10.17 -14.10 -6.21
N CYS A 130 -9.19 -13.21 -6.26
CA CYS A 130 -8.20 -13.17 -7.33
C CYS A 130 -7.17 -14.31 -7.22
N VAL A 131 -6.69 -14.60 -6.01
CA VAL A 131 -5.75 -15.72 -5.78
C VAL A 131 -6.42 -17.08 -6.04
N ALA A 132 -7.75 -17.16 -5.94
CA ALA A 132 -8.52 -18.37 -6.29
C ALA A 132 -8.69 -18.63 -7.79
N LYS A 133 -8.30 -17.72 -8.68
CA LYS A 133 -8.44 -17.92 -10.14
C LYS A 133 -7.56 -19.09 -10.61
N GLY A 134 -8.10 -19.88 -11.53
CA GLY A 134 -7.50 -21.14 -11.99
C GLY A 134 -6.34 -20.98 -12.97
N ASP A 135 -6.30 -19.84 -13.65
CA ASP A 135 -5.34 -19.49 -14.70
C ASP A 135 -4.82 -18.05 -14.55
N TRP A 136 -3.69 -17.77 -15.20
CA TRP A 136 -2.98 -16.49 -15.12
C TRP A 136 -3.84 -15.33 -15.62
N LEU A 137 -4.48 -15.45 -16.78
CA LEU A 137 -5.26 -14.35 -17.35
C LEU A 137 -6.42 -13.94 -16.45
N GLY A 138 -7.10 -14.92 -15.86
CA GLY A 138 -8.14 -14.69 -14.87
C GLY A 138 -7.62 -14.06 -13.58
N ALA A 139 -6.47 -14.50 -13.09
CA ALA A 139 -5.82 -13.94 -11.89
C ALA A 139 -5.38 -12.50 -12.12
N TRP A 140 -4.60 -12.25 -13.18
CA TRP A 140 -4.10 -10.95 -13.58
C TRP A 140 -5.23 -9.93 -13.76
N THR A 141 -6.25 -10.26 -14.58
CA THR A 141 -7.39 -9.35 -14.80
C THR A 141 -8.11 -9.00 -13.50
N CYS A 142 -8.21 -9.95 -12.56
CA CYS A 142 -8.81 -9.71 -11.26
C CYS A 142 -7.96 -8.80 -10.36
N ILE A 143 -6.64 -9.08 -10.27
CA ILE A 143 -5.69 -8.30 -9.47
C ILE A 143 -5.63 -6.86 -9.96
N GLU A 144 -5.49 -6.67 -11.28
CA GLU A 144 -5.50 -5.37 -11.94
C GLU A 144 -6.82 -4.62 -11.68
N GLY A 145 -7.95 -5.30 -11.85
CA GLY A 145 -9.28 -4.69 -11.79
C GLY A 145 -9.78 -4.30 -10.40
N LYS A 146 -9.18 -4.79 -9.30
CA LYS A 146 -9.62 -4.48 -7.93
C LYS A 146 -8.48 -4.14 -6.97
N PRO A 147 -7.61 -5.08 -6.53
CA PRO A 147 -6.47 -4.74 -5.67
C PRO A 147 -5.59 -3.60 -6.19
N HIS A 148 -5.18 -3.64 -7.47
CA HIS A 148 -4.29 -2.64 -8.07
C HIS A 148 -4.99 -1.30 -8.26
N THR A 149 -6.07 -1.27 -9.05
CA THR A 149 -6.87 -0.05 -9.26
C THR A 149 -7.42 0.54 -7.96
N GLY A 150 -7.81 -0.29 -6.99
CA GLY A 150 -8.25 0.12 -5.66
C GLY A 150 -7.14 0.78 -4.84
N GLY A 151 -5.92 0.26 -4.88
CA GLY A 151 -4.76 0.86 -4.20
C GLY A 151 -4.36 2.20 -4.83
N HIS A 152 -4.29 2.26 -6.16
CA HIS A 152 -4.05 3.50 -6.89
C HIS A 152 -5.14 4.56 -6.61
N GLY A 153 -6.41 4.16 -6.78
CA GLY A 153 -7.55 5.04 -6.56
C GLY A 153 -7.77 5.44 -5.10
N GLY A 154 -7.38 4.57 -4.16
CA GLY A 154 -7.49 4.82 -2.73
C GLY A 154 -6.57 5.93 -2.24
N VAL A 155 -5.37 6.04 -2.83
CA VAL A 155 -4.44 7.14 -2.54
C VAL A 155 -4.77 8.40 -3.35
N GLY A 156 -5.18 8.24 -4.61
CA GLY A 156 -5.49 9.36 -5.49
C GLY A 156 -4.27 10.22 -5.86
N GLY A 157 -4.51 11.39 -6.44
CA GLY A 157 -3.43 12.30 -6.83
C GLY A 157 -2.45 11.65 -7.81
N LEU A 158 -1.15 11.67 -7.51
CA LEU A 158 -0.13 11.03 -8.36
C LEU A 158 -0.35 9.53 -8.54
N MET A 159 -0.88 8.83 -7.53
CA MET A 159 -1.18 7.41 -7.67
C MET A 159 -2.26 7.13 -8.73
N LEU A 160 -3.12 8.09 -9.08
CA LEU A 160 -4.09 7.91 -10.19
C LEU A 160 -3.53 8.27 -11.57
N ASP A 161 -2.36 8.90 -11.64
CA ASP A 161 -1.72 9.21 -12.92
C ASP A 161 -0.95 7.97 -13.40
N ALA A 162 -1.59 7.13 -14.21
CA ALA A 162 -1.02 5.84 -14.59
C ALA A 162 0.33 5.92 -15.35
N VAL A 163 0.71 7.08 -15.89
CA VAL A 163 2.01 7.27 -16.56
C VAL A 163 3.11 7.58 -15.56
N VAL A 164 2.79 8.31 -14.47
CA VAL A 164 3.77 8.79 -13.50
C VAL A 164 3.46 8.41 -12.06
N SER A 165 2.63 7.39 -11.83
CA SER A 165 2.29 6.90 -10.49
C SER A 165 3.50 6.50 -9.61
N PRO A 166 4.65 6.02 -10.15
CA PRO A 166 5.86 5.80 -9.35
C PRO A 166 6.45 7.06 -8.70
N ARG A 167 5.94 8.25 -9.05
CA ARG A 167 6.34 9.53 -8.45
C ARG A 167 5.75 9.75 -7.05
N ASP A 168 4.78 8.93 -6.62
CA ASP A 168 4.41 8.79 -5.21
C ASP A 168 5.21 7.63 -4.58
N PRO A 169 5.97 7.85 -3.50
CA PRO A 169 6.70 6.78 -2.82
C PRO A 169 5.84 5.58 -2.37
N LEU A 170 4.53 5.76 -2.18
CA LEU A 170 3.61 4.65 -1.86
C LEU A 170 3.45 3.64 -3.01
N PHE A 171 3.78 4.02 -4.24
CA PHE A 171 3.76 3.13 -5.40
C PHE A 171 4.51 1.83 -5.14
N TYR A 172 5.73 1.94 -4.61
CA TYR A 172 6.58 0.76 -4.40
C TYR A 172 6.00 -0.16 -3.33
N LEU A 173 5.44 0.37 -2.24
CA LEU A 173 4.79 -0.45 -1.22
C LEU A 173 3.53 -1.14 -1.78
N HIS A 174 2.76 -0.40 -2.59
CA HIS A 174 1.59 -0.95 -3.26
C HIS A 174 1.97 -2.10 -4.20
N HIS A 175 2.97 -1.91 -5.07
CA HIS A 175 3.42 -2.94 -5.99
C HIS A 175 4.15 -4.11 -5.32
N THR A 176 4.83 -3.90 -4.18
CA THR A 176 5.32 -5.01 -3.34
C THR A 176 4.15 -5.85 -2.81
N TRP A 177 3.04 -5.22 -2.42
CA TRP A 177 1.86 -5.97 -1.98
C TRP A 177 1.16 -6.71 -3.15
N LEU A 178 1.13 -6.14 -4.35
CA LEU A 178 0.62 -6.82 -5.54
C LEU A 178 1.50 -8.00 -5.96
N ASP A 179 2.81 -7.82 -5.91
CA ASP A 179 3.79 -8.89 -6.15
C ASP A 179 3.61 -10.03 -5.14
N LYS A 180 3.36 -9.72 -3.87
CA LYS A 180 2.96 -10.72 -2.87
C LYS A 180 1.67 -11.46 -3.27
N ILE A 181 0.62 -10.76 -3.72
CA ILE A 181 -0.63 -11.41 -4.16
C ILE A 181 -0.37 -12.35 -5.35
N TRP A 182 0.50 -11.96 -6.28
CA TRP A 182 0.93 -12.80 -7.38
C TRP A 182 1.70 -14.04 -6.88
N ALA A 183 2.63 -13.88 -5.96
CA ALA A 183 3.34 -14.99 -5.33
C ALA A 183 2.38 -15.94 -4.59
N ASP A 184 1.42 -15.40 -3.83
CA ASP A 184 0.36 -16.16 -3.15
C ASP A 184 -0.49 -16.96 -4.16
N TRP A 185 -0.69 -16.43 -5.37
CA TRP A 185 -1.32 -17.17 -6.46
C TRP A 185 -0.41 -18.27 -6.98
N GLN A 186 0.87 -17.99 -7.25
CA GLN A 186 1.81 -18.99 -7.76
C GLN A 186 1.92 -20.22 -6.84
N VAL A 187 2.05 -20.02 -5.52
CA VAL A 187 2.25 -21.13 -4.56
C VAL A 187 1.09 -22.13 -4.50
N ARG A 188 -0.10 -21.81 -5.02
CA ARG A 188 -1.23 -22.76 -5.05
C ARG A 188 -1.03 -23.90 -6.04
N ASP A 189 -0.20 -23.72 -7.06
CA ASP A 189 0.22 -24.76 -8.02
C ASP A 189 1.56 -24.35 -8.63
N LEU A 190 2.60 -24.34 -7.79
CA LEU A 190 3.88 -23.71 -8.10
C LEU A 190 4.51 -24.22 -9.41
N PRO A 191 4.65 -25.54 -9.66
CA PRO A 191 5.31 -26.01 -10.88
C PRO A 191 4.60 -25.55 -12.16
N LYS A 192 3.26 -25.48 -12.15
CA LYS A 192 2.48 -24.97 -13.28
C LYS A 192 2.64 -23.45 -13.39
N ARG A 193 2.45 -22.73 -12.28
CA ARG A 193 2.30 -21.26 -12.25
C ARG A 193 3.63 -20.49 -12.35
N LEU A 194 4.77 -21.17 -12.23
CA LEU A 194 6.08 -20.60 -12.57
C LEU A 194 6.31 -20.41 -14.08
N SER A 195 5.48 -21.05 -14.92
CA SER A 195 5.60 -20.94 -16.38
C SER A 195 4.34 -20.41 -17.06
N GLU A 196 3.29 -20.15 -16.28
CA GLU A 196 2.02 -19.69 -16.80
C GLU A 196 2.09 -18.19 -17.11
N MET A 197 1.91 -17.84 -18.38
CA MET A 197 2.05 -16.49 -18.88
C MET A 197 1.10 -16.26 -20.07
N GLY A 198 0.75 -15.00 -20.31
CA GLY A 198 -0.11 -14.57 -21.40
C GLY A 198 -0.55 -13.13 -21.22
N GLY A 199 -1.36 -12.66 -22.16
CA GLY A 199 -1.77 -11.26 -22.25
C GLY A 199 -1.20 -10.62 -23.51
N ASP A 200 -1.68 -9.43 -23.86
CA ASP A 200 -1.18 -8.74 -25.04
C ASP A 200 0.27 -8.29 -24.81
N ASN A 201 1.13 -8.62 -25.77
CA ASN A 201 2.56 -8.37 -25.68
C ASN A 201 2.94 -6.89 -25.82
N VAL A 202 2.03 -6.11 -26.40
CA VAL A 202 2.11 -4.66 -26.51
C VAL A 202 0.72 -4.10 -26.23
N GLN A 203 0.64 -3.06 -25.39
CA GLN A 203 -0.61 -2.37 -25.10
C GLN A 203 -1.25 -1.83 -26.39
N ASP A 204 -2.55 -2.13 -26.57
CA ASP A 204 -3.33 -1.52 -27.65
C ASP A 204 -3.59 -0.03 -27.35
N GLU A 205 -2.90 0.84 -28.08
CA GLU A 205 -3.07 2.30 -27.98
C GLU A 205 -4.43 2.79 -28.48
N GLY A 206 -5.15 1.97 -29.27
CA GLY A 206 -6.51 2.26 -29.72
C GLY A 206 -7.57 1.98 -28.65
N ASN A 207 -7.21 1.27 -27.58
CA ASN A 207 -8.12 0.86 -26.50
C ASN A 207 -7.44 0.95 -25.12
N LEU A 208 -6.87 2.12 -24.82
CA LEU A 208 -6.24 2.36 -23.52
C LEU A 208 -7.28 2.35 -22.39
N PRO A 209 -7.06 1.56 -21.31
CA PRO A 209 -7.92 1.63 -20.14
C PRO A 209 -7.74 2.99 -19.47
N LEU A 210 -8.83 3.57 -18.96
CA LEU A 210 -8.71 4.72 -18.04
C LEU A 210 -7.92 4.28 -16.80
N PRO A 211 -6.99 5.11 -16.28
CA PRO A 211 -6.79 6.52 -16.57
C PRO A 211 -5.61 6.83 -17.51
N PHE A 212 -5.18 5.91 -18.39
CA PHE A 212 -4.06 6.16 -19.30
C PHE A 212 -4.42 7.22 -20.36
N PRO A 213 -3.72 8.36 -20.40
CA PRO A 213 -3.90 9.34 -21.46
C PRO A 213 -3.22 8.85 -22.76
N PRO A 214 -3.66 9.33 -23.94
CA PRO A 214 -3.02 8.99 -25.20
C PRO A 214 -1.52 9.36 -25.21
N ARG A 215 -0.66 8.44 -25.67
CA ARG A 215 0.77 8.69 -25.83
C ARG A 215 1.01 9.75 -26.92
N PRO A 216 1.78 10.83 -26.64
CA PRO A 216 2.21 11.79 -27.66
C PRO A 216 3.09 11.16 -28.74
N ASP A 217 2.99 11.66 -29.96
CA ASP A 217 3.82 11.20 -31.10
C ASP A 217 5.33 11.36 -30.88
N SER A 218 5.73 12.28 -29.99
CA SER A 218 7.13 12.54 -29.64
C SER A 218 7.77 11.44 -28.80
N ILE A 219 6.99 10.58 -28.16
CA ILE A 219 7.49 9.46 -27.37
C ILE A 219 7.52 8.25 -28.30
N PRO A 220 8.65 7.55 -28.47
CA PRO A 220 8.68 6.36 -29.32
C PRO A 220 7.62 5.33 -28.92
N LYS A 221 6.92 4.75 -29.90
CA LYS A 221 6.08 3.57 -29.68
C LYS A 221 6.95 2.45 -29.13
N SER A 222 6.38 1.60 -28.27
CA SER A 222 7.00 0.32 -28.00
C SER A 222 7.12 -0.43 -29.33
N THR A 223 8.35 -0.68 -29.78
CA THR A 223 8.62 -1.31 -31.09
C THR A 223 8.53 -2.84 -31.04
N GLY A 224 8.06 -3.40 -29.92
CA GLY A 224 7.83 -4.83 -29.76
C GLY A 224 8.79 -5.44 -28.75
N ALA A 225 8.25 -6.43 -28.06
CA ALA A 225 8.89 -7.24 -27.05
C ALA A 225 10.14 -7.95 -27.58
N ASP A 226 11.30 -7.42 -27.25
CA ASP A 226 12.58 -8.09 -27.51
C ASP A 226 12.48 -9.54 -26.99
N GLY A 227 12.90 -10.52 -27.80
CA GLY A 227 12.77 -11.95 -27.44
C GLY A 227 11.38 -12.57 -27.62
N ASP A 228 10.35 -11.78 -27.92
CA ASP A 228 8.97 -12.27 -28.08
C ASP A 228 8.27 -11.61 -29.29
N PRO A 229 8.47 -12.13 -30.51
CA PRO A 229 7.92 -11.53 -31.73
C PRO A 229 6.40 -11.75 -31.90
N GLY A 230 5.75 -12.44 -30.96
CA GLY A 230 4.31 -12.69 -30.98
C GLY A 230 3.49 -11.49 -30.50
N ASN A 231 2.17 -11.62 -30.61
CA ASN A 231 1.21 -10.67 -30.02
C ASN A 231 0.78 -11.06 -28.60
N VAL A 232 1.17 -12.25 -28.13
CA VAL A 232 0.89 -12.75 -26.78
C VAL A 232 2.19 -12.87 -26.03
N THR A 233 2.24 -12.34 -24.80
CA THR A 233 3.42 -12.42 -23.93
C THR A 233 3.76 -13.86 -23.56
N THR A 234 5.05 -14.18 -23.65
CA THR A 234 5.67 -15.46 -23.30
C THR A 234 6.80 -15.25 -22.30
N LEU A 235 7.38 -16.35 -21.82
CA LEU A 235 8.53 -16.31 -20.92
C LEU A 235 9.80 -15.76 -21.58
N GLU A 236 9.87 -15.73 -22.91
CA GLU A 236 11.03 -15.24 -23.67
C GLU A 236 11.04 -13.71 -23.81
N HIS A 237 9.94 -13.03 -23.46
CA HIS A 237 9.86 -11.58 -23.46
C HIS A 237 10.95 -10.98 -22.60
N VAL A 238 11.78 -10.12 -23.18
CA VAL A 238 12.89 -9.43 -22.52
C VAL A 238 12.37 -8.14 -21.89
N LEU A 239 12.40 -8.13 -20.57
CA LEU A 239 12.22 -6.96 -19.73
C LEU A 239 13.44 -6.04 -19.89
N ASN A 240 13.25 -4.93 -20.62
CA ASN A 240 14.28 -3.92 -20.80
C ASN A 240 14.38 -3.03 -19.56
N MET A 241 15.53 -3.04 -18.91
CA MET A 241 15.76 -2.28 -17.68
C MET A 241 16.26 -0.85 -17.94
N TYR A 242 16.46 -0.47 -19.21
CA TYR A 242 16.93 0.85 -19.65
C TYR A 242 18.17 1.36 -18.89
N GLY A 243 19.08 0.44 -18.56
CA GLY A 243 20.32 0.73 -17.83
C GLY A 243 20.19 0.80 -16.30
N ASN A 244 18.99 0.62 -15.73
CA ASN A 244 18.81 0.51 -14.26
C ASN A 244 19.20 -0.87 -13.71
N GLY A 245 19.55 -1.81 -14.59
CA GLY A 245 19.96 -3.16 -14.27
C GLY A 245 20.22 -3.95 -15.57
N PRO A 246 20.67 -5.21 -15.46
CA PRO A 246 20.72 -6.10 -16.61
C PRO A 246 19.31 -6.45 -17.08
N ASN A 247 19.08 -6.48 -18.40
CA ASN A 247 17.85 -7.01 -18.97
C ASN A 247 17.66 -8.47 -18.56
N ARG A 248 16.40 -8.87 -18.41
CA ARG A 248 15.99 -10.24 -18.04
C ARG A 248 14.84 -10.68 -18.90
N THR A 249 14.73 -11.97 -19.19
CA THR A 249 13.47 -12.51 -19.70
C THR A 249 12.45 -12.61 -18.57
N ILE A 250 11.15 -12.65 -18.91
CA ILE A 250 10.09 -12.95 -17.95
C ILE A 250 10.39 -14.28 -17.24
N GLY A 251 10.80 -15.30 -17.98
CA GLY A 251 11.15 -16.62 -17.43
C GLY A 251 12.23 -16.57 -16.35
N GLU A 252 13.21 -15.66 -16.45
CA GLU A 252 14.26 -15.48 -15.43
C GLU A 252 13.74 -14.88 -14.11
N VAL A 253 12.55 -14.28 -14.11
CA VAL A 253 11.98 -13.57 -12.94
C VAL A 253 10.65 -14.15 -12.47
N MET A 254 10.20 -15.27 -13.03
CA MET A 254 8.97 -15.96 -12.58
C MET A 254 9.11 -16.62 -11.21
N ASP A 255 10.33 -16.99 -10.81
CA ASP A 255 10.62 -17.61 -9.52
C ASP A 255 11.25 -16.59 -8.57
N ILE A 256 10.49 -16.19 -7.55
CA ILE A 256 10.96 -15.21 -6.57
C ILE A 256 11.92 -15.81 -5.55
N TRP A 257 11.88 -17.12 -5.31
CA TRP A 257 12.66 -17.81 -4.27
C TRP A 257 14.06 -18.21 -4.75
N ASP A 258 14.22 -18.50 -6.04
CA ASP A 258 15.49 -18.87 -6.65
C ASP A 258 15.89 -17.91 -7.80
N GLY A 259 16.92 -18.27 -8.56
CA GLY A 259 17.32 -17.54 -9.77
C GLY A 259 17.93 -16.18 -9.45
N VAL A 260 17.35 -15.13 -10.04
CA VAL A 260 17.85 -13.75 -9.96
C VAL A 260 17.30 -13.00 -8.74
N LEU A 261 16.09 -13.33 -8.29
CA LEU A 261 15.32 -12.53 -7.33
C LEU A 261 15.62 -12.88 -5.86
N ARG A 262 15.52 -14.15 -5.49
CA ARG A 262 15.90 -14.70 -4.17
C ARG A 262 15.38 -13.92 -2.96
N TYR A 263 14.07 -13.74 -2.88
CA TYR A 263 13.38 -13.17 -1.72
C TYR A 263 12.15 -14.01 -1.32
N GLU A 264 11.64 -13.77 -0.12
CA GLU A 264 10.41 -14.39 0.39
C GLU A 264 9.54 -13.37 1.12
N TYR A 265 8.24 -13.62 1.15
CA TYR A 265 7.30 -12.88 1.97
C TYR A 265 7.05 -13.63 3.28
N VAL A 266 7.38 -12.99 4.39
CA VAL A 266 7.15 -13.53 5.73
C VAL A 266 5.83 -12.99 6.27
N GLU A 267 4.87 -13.88 6.45
CA GLU A 267 3.62 -13.54 7.15
C GLU A 267 3.90 -13.28 8.64
N PRO A 268 3.19 -12.33 9.28
CA PRO A 268 3.26 -12.20 10.72
C PRO A 268 2.82 -13.53 11.36
N GLU A 269 3.61 -14.00 12.32
CA GLU A 269 3.24 -15.17 13.13
C GLU A 269 1.79 -15.02 13.59
N THR A 270 0.98 -16.04 13.40
CA THR A 270 -0.45 -16.08 13.75
C THR A 270 -0.64 -16.06 15.28
N GLY A 271 -0.25 -14.96 15.90
CA GLY A 271 -0.57 -14.56 17.26
C GLY A 271 -1.81 -13.68 17.22
N GLY A 272 -2.96 -14.33 17.42
CA GLY A 272 -4.32 -13.79 17.54
C GLY A 272 -4.48 -12.28 17.66
N TYR A 273 -5.31 -11.74 16.75
CA TYR A 273 -6.15 -10.59 17.05
C TYR A 273 -7.03 -10.85 18.29
#